data_AF-A0A3N5RBN9-F1
#
_entry.id   AF-A0A3N5RBN9-F1
#
_cell.length_a   1.000
_cell.length_b   1.000
_cell.length_c   1.000
_cell.angle_alpha   90.00
_cell.angle_beta   90.00
_cell.angle_gamma   90.00
#
_symmetry.space_group_name_H-M   'P 1'
#
loop_
_entity.id
_entity.type
_entity.pdbx_description
1 polymer ?
#
loop_
_entity_poly.entity_id
_entity_poly.type
_entity_poly.pdbx_seq_one_letter_code
_entity_poly.pdbx_strand_id
1 'polypeptide(L)'
;MTLRPSLTECEHLAGRGNMLWIYEEFSGDLETPVSLYLKIRDEAYSFLLESADSDKRLERYSTIGFDPLAVVRSFKGRVEVMAGKEARVHPDQA
;
A
#
# COMPACT_ATOMS: atom_id res chain seq x y z
N MET A 1 -4.60 -20.21 -2.82
CA MET A 1 -4.04 -19.09 -2.05
C MET A 1 -2.85 -19.62 -1.29
N THR A 2 -1.66 -19.16 -1.66
CA THR A 2 -0.41 -19.54 -0.98
C THR A 2 0.33 -18.24 -0.70
N LEU A 3 0.30 -17.81 0.56
CA LEU A 3 1.01 -16.61 1.00
C LEU A 3 2.52 -16.83 0.91
N ARG A 4 3.21 -15.78 0.46
CA ARG A 4 4.67 -15.72 0.34
C ARG A 4 5.18 -14.43 0.98
N PRO A 5 6.31 -14.47 1.69
CA PRO A 5 6.99 -15.66 2.21
C PRO A 5 6.13 -16.46 3.20
N SER A 6 6.40 -17.75 3.35
CA SER A 6 5.84 -18.59 4.41
C SER A 6 6.28 -18.10 5.80
N LEU A 7 5.59 -18.53 6.86
CA LEU A 7 5.95 -18.14 8.23
C LEU A 7 7.42 -18.49 8.56
N THR A 8 7.85 -19.70 8.20
CA THR A 8 9.24 -20.13 8.40
C THR A 8 10.23 -19.25 7.64
N GLU A 9 9.93 -18.86 6.40
CA GLU A 9 10.77 -17.92 5.66
C GLU A 9 10.77 -16.52 6.29
N CYS A 10 9.64 -16.06 6.83
CA CYS A 10 9.56 -14.81 7.59
C CYS A 10 10.49 -14.84 8.80
N GLU A 11 10.52 -15.94 9.56
CA GLU A 11 11.41 -16.11 10.71
C GLU A 11 12.88 -16.02 10.32
N HIS A 12 13.27 -16.56 9.15
CA HIS A 12 14.64 -16.46 8.64
C HIS A 12 15.00 -15.07 8.11
N LEU A 13 14.02 -14.29 7.65
CA LEU A 13 14.19 -12.91 7.21
C LEU A 13 14.07 -11.92 8.37
N ALA A 14 13.53 -12.34 9.51
CA ALA A 14 13.39 -11.53 10.71
C ALA A 14 14.76 -10.98 11.14
N GLY A 15 14.80 -9.67 11.38
CA GLY A 15 16.03 -8.95 11.74
C GLY A 15 16.86 -8.44 10.56
N ARG A 16 16.49 -8.74 9.30
CA ARG A 16 17.14 -8.12 8.12
C ARG A 16 16.62 -6.71 7.81
N GLY A 17 15.54 -6.28 8.43
CA GLY A 17 14.90 -4.99 8.22
C GLY A 17 13.72 -4.76 9.17
N ASN A 18 13.01 -3.64 8.98
CA ASN A 18 11.87 -3.22 9.79
C ASN A 18 10.50 -3.54 9.15
N MET A 19 10.48 -4.13 7.95
CA MET A 19 9.25 -4.47 7.21
C MET A 19 9.44 -5.73 6.37
N LEU A 20 8.41 -6.58 6.33
CA LEU A 20 8.32 -7.76 5.47
C LEU A 20 7.06 -7.64 4.61
N TRP A 21 7.19 -7.93 3.31
CA TRP A 21 6.07 -7.97 2.37
C TRP A 21 5.49 -9.37 2.32
N ILE A 22 4.25 -9.53 2.77
CA ILE A 22 3.50 -10.77 2.60
C ILE A 22 2.53 -10.57 1.44
N TYR A 23 2.58 -11.44 0.46
CA TYR A 23 1.78 -11.33 -0.76
C TYR A 23 1.33 -12.71 -1.22
N GLU A 24 0.37 -12.73 -2.13
CA GLU A 24 0.09 -13.89 -2.96
C GLU A 24 -0.20 -13.44 -4.38
N GLU A 25 -0.08 -14.39 -5.31
CA GLU A 25 -0.45 -14.20 -6.69
C GLU A 25 -1.71 -15.02 -6.99
N PHE A 26 -2.65 -14.41 -7.70
CA PHE A 26 -3.89 -15.04 -8.14
C PHE A 26 -4.24 -14.54 -9.55
N SER A 27 -5.07 -15.32 -10.26
CA SER A 27 -5.56 -14.90 -11.59
C SER A 27 -6.56 -13.75 -11.44
N GLY A 28 -6.31 -12.67 -12.18
CA GLY A 28 -7.17 -11.51 -12.30
C GLY A 28 -7.90 -11.44 -13.65
N ASP A 29 -8.07 -12.56 -14.36
CA ASP A 29 -8.55 -12.55 -15.77
C ASP A 29 -9.92 -11.88 -15.98
N LEU A 30 -10.77 -11.89 -14.95
CA LEU A 30 -12.10 -11.26 -14.96
C LEU A 30 -12.12 -9.86 -14.34
N GLU A 31 -10.97 -9.38 -13.90
CA GLU A 31 -10.83 -8.13 -13.20
C GLU A 31 -10.10 -7.11 -14.06
N THR A 32 -10.54 -5.87 -13.96
CA THR A 32 -9.76 -4.70 -14.37
C THR A 32 -9.25 -3.99 -13.11
N PRO A 33 -8.18 -3.20 -13.18
CA PRO A 33 -7.73 -2.41 -12.04
C PRO A 33 -8.85 -1.58 -11.39
N VAL A 34 -9.72 -0.99 -12.22
CA VAL A 34 -10.89 -0.23 -11.76
C VAL A 34 -11.92 -1.11 -11.06
N SER A 35 -12.24 -2.31 -11.59
CA SER A 35 -13.20 -3.20 -10.94
C SER A 35 -12.70 -3.70 -9.59
N LEU A 36 -11.40 -4.03 -9.48
CA LEU A 36 -10.79 -4.39 -8.21
C LEU A 36 -10.80 -3.23 -7.22
N TYR A 37 -10.40 -2.04 -7.65
CA TYR A 37 -10.44 -0.86 -6.80
C TYR A 37 -11.83 -0.60 -6.24
N LEU A 38 -12.87 -0.65 -7.07
CA LEU A 38 -14.25 -0.44 -6.62
C LEU A 38 -14.73 -1.51 -5.62
N LYS A 39 -14.21 -2.73 -5.68
CA LYS A 39 -14.54 -3.83 -4.76
C LYS A 39 -13.87 -3.70 -3.39
N ILE A 40 -12.65 -3.17 -3.34
CA ILE A 40 -11.82 -3.19 -2.12
C ILE A 40 -11.58 -1.81 -1.51
N ARG A 41 -11.92 -0.73 -2.21
CA ARG A 41 -11.74 0.63 -1.68
C ARG A 41 -12.52 0.81 -0.38
N ASP A 42 -11.86 1.46 0.57
CA ASP A 42 -12.50 1.95 1.79
C ASP A 42 -13.03 3.38 1.56
N GLU A 43 -13.84 3.91 2.49
CA GLU A 43 -14.38 5.26 2.41
C GLU A 43 -13.30 6.34 2.53
N ALA A 44 -12.17 6.05 3.19
CA ALA A 44 -11.10 7.00 3.43
C ALA A 44 -9.72 6.47 2.99
N TYR A 45 -8.88 7.37 2.46
CA TYR A 45 -7.45 7.15 2.18
C TYR A 45 -7.11 5.97 1.24
N SER A 46 -8.04 5.57 0.35
CA SER A 46 -7.76 4.63 -0.73
C SER A 46 -7.33 5.33 -2.02
N PHE A 47 -6.55 4.65 -2.85
CA PHE A 47 -6.15 5.13 -4.16
C PHE A 47 -6.00 4.01 -5.20
N LEU A 48 -6.12 4.38 -6.46
CA LEU A 48 -5.73 3.59 -7.63
C LEU A 48 -4.76 4.44 -8.46
N LEU A 49 -3.55 3.92 -8.69
CA LEU A 49 -2.55 4.52 -9.58
C LEU A 49 -2.38 3.63 -10.79
N GLU A 50 -2.44 4.22 -11.99
CA GLU A 50 -2.26 3.51 -13.25
C GLU A 50 -1.09 4.12 -14.03
N SER A 51 -0.23 3.27 -14.59
CA SER A 51 0.84 3.75 -15.47
C SER A 51 0.26 4.34 -16.77
N ALA A 52 0.69 5.55 -17.12
CA ALA A 52 0.15 6.32 -18.25
C ALA A 52 0.98 6.23 -19.53
N ASP A 53 2.16 5.59 -19.51
CA ASP A 53 3.07 5.62 -20.66
C ASP A 53 2.58 4.74 -21.81
N SER A 54 2.46 5.38 -22.97
CA SER A 54 1.97 4.80 -24.22
C SER A 54 3.07 4.26 -25.12
N ASP A 55 4.35 4.46 -24.76
CA ASP A 55 5.47 4.12 -25.61
C ASP A 55 6.37 3.04 -24.98
N LYS A 56 6.32 1.86 -25.62
CA LYS A 56 7.13 0.64 -25.42
C LYS A 56 6.68 -0.30 -24.30
N ARG A 57 6.15 -1.45 -24.73
CA ARG A 57 6.15 -2.87 -24.26
C ARG A 57 6.54 -3.29 -22.82
N LEU A 58 7.08 -2.43 -21.97
CA LEU A 58 7.43 -2.71 -20.59
C LEU A 58 6.27 -2.22 -19.71
N GLU A 59 5.45 -3.19 -19.32
CA GLU A 59 4.90 -3.26 -17.96
C GLU A 59 3.84 -2.19 -17.59
N ARG A 60 2.61 -2.42 -18.08
CA ARG A 60 1.40 -1.78 -17.54
C ARG A 60 1.10 -2.37 -16.17
N TYR A 61 1.50 -1.67 -15.12
CA TYR A 61 1.07 -1.97 -13.75
C TYR A 61 0.03 -0.96 -13.27
N SER A 62 -0.89 -1.46 -12.46
CA SER A 62 -1.77 -0.64 -11.63
C SER A 62 -1.53 -1.00 -10.18
N THR A 63 -1.49 0.00 -9.31
CA THR A 63 -1.31 -0.17 -7.86
C THR A 63 -2.55 0.31 -7.13
N ILE A 64 -3.07 -0.51 -6.22
CA ILE A 64 -4.18 -0.16 -5.36
C ILE A 64 -3.68 -0.12 -3.92
N GLY A 65 -3.94 0.99 -3.23
CA GLY A 65 -3.74 1.13 -1.79
C GLY A 65 -5.06 1.41 -1.09
N PHE A 66 -5.29 0.76 0.05
CA PHE A 66 -6.46 0.93 0.90
C PHE A 66 -6.09 0.50 2.33
N ASP A 67 -6.92 0.84 3.31
CA ASP A 67 -6.72 0.52 4.74
C ASP A 67 -5.27 0.78 5.23
N PRO A 68 -4.78 2.03 5.14
CA PRO A 68 -3.41 2.32 5.52
C PRO A 68 -3.20 2.17 7.03
N LEU A 69 -2.08 1.54 7.42
CA LEU A 69 -1.66 1.45 8.82
C LEU A 69 -1.57 2.83 9.51
N ALA A 70 -1.12 3.84 8.76
CA ALA A 70 -1.04 5.21 9.23
C ALA A 70 -1.19 6.21 8.08
N VAL A 71 -1.72 7.39 8.38
CA VAL A 71 -1.80 8.53 7.48
C VAL A 71 -0.93 9.66 8.03
N VAL A 72 0.00 10.13 7.22
CA VAL A 72 0.86 11.27 7.54
C VAL A 72 0.40 12.48 6.71
N ARG A 73 0.08 13.58 7.39
CA ARG A 73 -0.32 14.85 6.75
C ARG A 73 0.64 15.94 7.17
N SER A 74 1.20 16.67 6.22
CA SER A 74 1.95 17.90 6.48
C SER A 74 1.16 19.11 6.00
N PHE A 75 0.94 20.08 6.88
CA PHE A 75 0.28 21.33 6.54
C PHE A 75 0.69 22.46 7.49
N LYS A 76 1.00 23.65 6.96
CA LYS A 76 1.36 24.86 7.74
C LYS A 76 2.44 24.63 8.81
N GLY A 77 3.52 23.91 8.46
CA GLY A 77 4.63 23.62 9.38
C GLY A 77 4.24 22.68 10.53
N ARG A 78 3.22 21.85 10.34
CA ARG A 78 2.81 20.80 11.26
C ARG A 78 2.72 19.48 10.53
N VAL A 79 3.19 18.42 11.18
CA VAL A 79 3.06 17.04 10.74
C VAL A 79 2.09 16.32 11.67
N GLU A 80 0.97 15.85 11.13
CA GLU A 80 -0.01 15.03 11.82
C GLU A 80 0.18 13.58 11.37
N VAL A 81 0.33 12.66 12.33
CA VAL A 81 0.42 11.22 12.11
C VAL A 81 -0.79 10.57 12.77
N MET A 82 -1.67 9.98 11.97
CA MET A 82 -2.85 9.24 12.42
C MET A 82 -2.55 7.75 12.22
N ALA A 83 -2.45 6.97 13.30
CA ALA A 83 -2.21 5.52 13.25
C ALA A 83 -3.21 4.80 14.17
N GLY A 84 -4.07 3.95 13.60
CA GLY A 84 -5.19 3.37 14.34
C GLY A 84 -6.14 4.45 14.90
N LYS A 85 -6.45 4.41 16.20
CA LYS A 85 -7.28 5.42 16.88
C LYS A 85 -6.47 6.60 17.46
N GLU A 86 -5.14 6.57 17.35
CA GLU A 86 -4.27 7.58 17.94
C GLU A 86 -3.83 8.60 16.87
N ALA A 87 -3.92 9.89 17.22
CA ALA A 87 -3.39 10.98 16.42
C ALA A 87 -2.25 11.67 17.19
N ARG A 88 -1.10 11.84 16.55
CA ARG A 88 0.07 12.55 17.09
C ARG A 88 0.40 13.73 16.18
N VAL A 89 0.70 14.88 16.78
CA VAL A 89 1.04 16.10 16.04
C VAL A 89 2.42 16.55 16.45
N HIS A 90 3.28 16.75 15.45
CA HIS A 90 4.65 17.22 15.61
C HIS A 90 4.84 18.57 14.89
N PRO A 91 5.58 19.53 15.48
CA PRO A 91 6.06 20.68 14.73
C PRO A 91 7.04 20.22 13.64
N ASP A 92 6.95 20.83 12.47
CA ASP A 92 7.86 20.53 11.35
C ASP A 92 9.27 21.06 11.68
N GLN A 93 10.26 20.17 11.64
CA GLN A 93 11.67 20.53 11.88
C GLN A 93 12.30 20.91 10.55
N ALA A 94 12.06 22.14 10.11
CA ALA A 94 12.73 22.75 8.96
C ALA A 94 14.13 23.24 9.32
#